data_AF-A0A382GD92-F1
#
_entry.id   AF-A0A382GD92-F1
#
_cell.length_a   1.000
_cell.length_b   1.000
_cell.length_c   1.000
_cell.angle_alpha   90.00
_cell.angle_beta   90.00
_cell.angle_gamma   90.00
#
_symmetry.space_group_name_H-M   'P 1'
#
loop_
_entity.id
_entity.type
_entity.pdbx_description
1 polymer ?
#
loop_
_entity_poly.entity_id
_entity_poly.type
_entity_poly.pdbx_seq_one_letter_code
_entity_poly.pdbx_strand_id
1 'polypeptide(L)'
;MRHLLFSTARQIGLADFSDDDVTQETLAILDRTLGFFRSTGGHEDAHVHPALESRSPGLTASFAEDHEEDDRLATEIGQLGDRIRNADETHRVALGIEVHERFNSYVGIYLGHLYREETELQQVLWDNFTDEELIAMDRAIAREIPLERMGDRLNRDVRELQP
;
A
#
# COMPACT_ATOMS: atom_id res chain seq x y z
N MET A 1 -3.47 -3.61 -5.16
CA MET A 1 -2.91 -3.71 -3.80
C MET A 1 -2.32 -5.08 -3.49
N ARG A 2 -3.12 -6.12 -3.17
CA ARG A 2 -2.61 -7.46 -2.80
C ARG A 2 -1.66 -8.09 -3.82
N HIS A 3 -1.93 -7.94 -5.12
CA HIS A 3 -1.02 -8.40 -6.16
C HIS A 3 0.38 -7.76 -6.04
N LEU A 4 0.48 -6.46 -5.76
CA LEU A 4 1.75 -5.76 -5.59
C LEU A 4 2.48 -6.21 -4.33
N LEU A 5 1.77 -6.38 -3.20
CA LEU A 5 2.36 -6.93 -1.97
C LEU A 5 3.01 -8.29 -2.23
N PHE A 6 2.25 -9.23 -2.77
CA PHE A 6 2.73 -10.60 -2.93
C PHE A 6 3.80 -10.73 -4.03
N SER A 7 3.65 -10.00 -5.13
CA SER A 7 4.68 -10.01 -6.19
C SER A 7 6.00 -9.38 -5.71
N THR A 8 5.94 -8.30 -4.93
CA THR A 8 7.13 -7.66 -4.35
C THR A 8 7.79 -8.57 -3.31
N ALA A 9 7.00 -9.19 -2.41
CA ALA A 9 7.53 -10.13 -1.42
C ALA A 9 8.22 -11.32 -2.10
N ARG A 10 7.60 -11.85 -3.15
CA ARG A 10 8.19 -12.91 -3.98
C ARG A 10 9.47 -12.46 -4.67
N GLN A 11 9.48 -11.27 -5.27
CA GLN A 11 10.67 -10.74 -5.95
C GLN A 11 11.84 -10.61 -4.97
N ILE A 12 11.62 -10.00 -3.81
CA ILE A 12 12.63 -9.85 -2.77
C ILE A 12 13.14 -11.21 -2.28
N GLY A 13 12.25 -12.18 -2.08
CA GLY A 13 12.62 -13.52 -1.60
C GLY A 13 13.39 -14.38 -2.61
N LEU A 14 13.35 -14.03 -3.90
CA LEU A 14 14.09 -14.73 -4.96
C LEU A 14 15.32 -13.97 -5.46
N ALA A 15 15.50 -12.72 -5.02
CA ALA A 15 16.56 -11.85 -5.51
C ALA A 15 17.95 -12.36 -5.05
N ASP A 16 18.86 -12.50 -6.00
CA ASP A 16 20.28 -12.63 -5.71
C ASP A 16 20.86 -11.23 -5.48
N PHE A 17 20.98 -10.85 -4.21
CA PHE A 17 21.54 -9.55 -3.83
C PHE A 17 23.07 -9.46 -4.00
N SER A 18 23.75 -10.47 -4.54
CA SER A 18 25.12 -10.31 -5.02
C SER A 18 25.18 -9.80 -6.47
N ASP A 19 24.10 -9.91 -7.23
CA ASP A 19 23.98 -9.42 -8.59
C ASP A 19 23.47 -7.96 -8.61
N ASP A 20 24.24 -7.07 -9.24
CA ASP A 20 23.94 -5.64 -9.35
C ASP A 20 22.61 -5.37 -10.08
N ASP A 21 22.36 -6.04 -11.20
CA ASP A 21 21.17 -5.80 -12.02
C ASP A 21 19.91 -6.31 -11.31
N VAL A 22 19.99 -7.50 -10.72
CA VAL A 22 18.90 -8.09 -9.92
C VAL A 22 18.59 -7.23 -8.69
N THR A 23 19.62 -6.68 -8.04
CA THR A 23 19.46 -5.73 -6.94
C THR A 23 18.68 -4.50 -7.40
N GLN A 24 19.13 -3.83 -8.47
CA GLN A 24 18.50 -2.59 -8.93
C GLN A 24 17.05 -2.81 -9.35
N GLU A 25 16.75 -3.90 -10.04
CA GLU A 25 15.37 -4.27 -10.41
C GLU A 25 14.50 -4.49 -9.16
N THR A 26 15.01 -5.23 -8.18
CA THR A 26 14.29 -5.54 -6.94
C THR A 26 14.00 -4.28 -6.12
N LEU A 27 14.96 -3.36 -6.03
CA LEU A 27 14.78 -2.09 -5.33
C LEU A 27 13.82 -1.15 -6.06
N ALA A 28 13.84 -1.13 -7.39
CA ALA A 28 12.86 -0.36 -8.16
C ALA A 28 11.42 -0.86 -7.96
N ILE A 29 11.23 -2.19 -7.88
CA ILE A 29 9.93 -2.79 -7.55
C ILE A 29 9.52 -2.45 -6.11
N LEU A 30 10.44 -2.52 -5.15
CA LEU A 30 10.19 -2.12 -3.77
C LEU A 30 9.75 -0.65 -3.68
N ASP A 31 10.50 0.27 -4.28
CA ASP A 31 10.18 1.71 -4.29
C ASP A 31 8.81 1.98 -4.94
N ARG A 32 8.52 1.28 -6.06
CA ARG A 32 7.22 1.34 -6.73
C ARG A 32 6.08 0.94 -5.81
N THR A 33 6.24 -0.18 -5.10
CA THR A 33 5.23 -0.73 -4.20
C THR A 33 5.01 0.14 -2.96
N LEU A 34 6.07 0.57 -2.29
CA LEU A 34 5.98 1.47 -1.14
C LEU A 34 5.36 2.82 -1.52
N GLY A 35 5.74 3.38 -2.68
CA GLY A 35 5.14 4.61 -3.19
C GLY A 35 3.65 4.46 -3.51
N PHE A 36 3.23 3.28 -4.00
CA PHE A 36 1.83 3.01 -4.27
C PHE A 36 1.00 2.97 -2.97
N PHE A 37 1.45 2.26 -1.92
CA PHE A 37 0.69 2.18 -0.66
C PHE A 37 0.60 3.52 0.06
N ARG A 38 1.68 4.31 0.09
CA ARG A 38 1.64 5.68 0.62
C ARG A 38 0.64 6.56 -0.12
N SER A 39 0.57 6.45 -1.45
CA SER A 39 -0.43 7.17 -2.24
C SER A 39 -1.84 6.75 -1.90
N THR A 40 -2.09 5.44 -1.73
CA THR A 40 -3.42 4.93 -1.37
C THR A 40 -3.88 5.47 -0.03
N GLY A 41 -3.09 5.32 1.05
CA GLY A 41 -3.46 5.83 2.37
C GLY A 41 -3.71 7.35 2.34
N GLY A 42 -2.87 8.10 1.62
CA GLY A 42 -3.08 9.54 1.42
C GLY A 42 -4.39 9.90 0.70
N HIS A 43 -4.85 9.07 -0.25
CA HIS A 43 -6.16 9.27 -0.88
C HIS A 43 -7.32 8.91 0.06
N GLU A 44 -7.18 7.86 0.87
CA GLU A 44 -8.17 7.50 1.89
C GLU A 44 -8.31 8.60 2.94
N ASP A 45 -7.19 9.15 3.44
CA ASP A 45 -7.17 10.26 4.38
C ASP A 45 -7.74 11.56 3.81
N ALA A 46 -7.60 11.79 2.51
CA ALA A 46 -8.11 12.98 1.85
C ALA A 46 -9.60 12.90 1.47
N HIS A 47 -10.09 11.71 1.10
CA HIS A 47 -11.41 11.57 0.47
C HIS A 47 -12.36 10.64 1.24
N VAL A 48 -11.86 9.52 1.76
CA VAL A 48 -12.68 8.46 2.36
C VAL A 48 -12.92 8.74 3.85
N HIS A 49 -11.85 8.93 4.62
CA HIS A 49 -11.92 9.17 6.06
C HIS A 49 -12.76 10.41 6.40
N PRO A 50 -12.55 11.59 5.79
CA PRO A 50 -13.36 12.78 6.10
C PRO A 50 -14.84 12.59 5.77
N ALA A 51 -15.15 11.86 4.70
CA ALA A 51 -16.52 11.57 4.33
C ALA A 51 -17.17 10.67 5.39
N LEU A 52 -16.53 9.57 5.77
CA LEU A 52 -17.01 8.67 6.80
C LEU A 52 -17.19 9.38 8.15
N GLU A 53 -16.21 10.17 8.56
CA GLU A 53 -16.24 10.94 9.81
C GLU A 53 -17.42 11.93 9.85
N SER A 54 -17.81 12.50 8.69
CA SER A 54 -18.95 13.41 8.59
C SER A 54 -20.31 12.75 8.86
N ARG A 55 -20.42 11.43 8.63
CA ARG A 55 -21.65 10.64 8.85
C ARG A 55 -21.58 9.78 10.11
N SER A 56 -20.39 9.36 10.50
CA SER A 56 -20.10 8.51 11.66
C SER A 56 -18.86 9.02 12.41
N PRO A 57 -19.02 10.03 13.28
CA PRO A 57 -17.89 10.61 14.01
C PRO A 57 -17.19 9.59 14.92
N GLY A 58 -15.86 9.61 14.92
CA GLY A 58 -14.97 8.75 15.67
C GLY A 58 -14.63 7.42 14.99
N LEU A 59 -15.26 7.10 13.86
CA LEU A 59 -15.08 5.81 13.18
C LEU A 59 -13.64 5.63 12.66
N THR A 60 -13.05 6.71 12.16
CA THR A 60 -11.81 6.64 11.37
C THR A 60 -10.54 6.79 12.20
N ALA A 61 -10.66 7.10 13.50
CA ALA A 61 -9.52 7.41 14.37
C ALA A 61 -8.47 6.28 14.40
N SER A 62 -8.90 5.04 14.60
CA SER A 62 -7.97 3.90 14.62
C SER A 62 -7.40 3.51 13.24
N PHE A 63 -8.04 3.95 12.14
CA PHE A 63 -7.53 3.72 10.79
C PHE A 63 -6.48 4.76 10.41
N ALA A 64 -6.65 6.01 10.89
CA ALA A 64 -5.61 7.01 10.80
C ALA A 64 -4.34 6.58 11.57
N GLU A 65 -4.48 5.94 12.73
CA GLU A 65 -3.36 5.34 13.47
C GLU A 65 -2.68 4.20 12.67
N ASP A 66 -3.45 3.35 11.99
CA ASP A 66 -2.91 2.33 11.10
C ASP A 66 -2.09 2.95 9.96
N HIS A 67 -2.58 4.04 9.33
CA HIS A 67 -1.87 4.76 8.27
C HIS A 67 -0.55 5.39 8.76
N GLU A 68 -0.54 5.97 9.96
CA GLU A 68 0.68 6.51 10.56
C GLU A 68 1.74 5.41 10.78
N GLU A 69 1.33 4.24 11.26
CA GLU A 69 2.22 3.09 11.44
C GLU A 69 2.71 2.53 10.11
N ASP A 70 1.83 2.42 9.11
CA ASP A 70 2.18 1.99 7.76
C ASP A 70 3.21 2.93 7.11
N ASP A 71 3.03 4.24 7.25
CA ASP A 71 3.98 5.25 6.75
C ASP A 71 5.34 5.12 7.43
N ARG A 72 5.36 4.89 8.74
CA ARG A 72 6.58 4.66 9.52
C ARG A 72 7.31 3.41 9.02
N LEU A 73 6.62 2.28 8.91
CA LEU A 73 7.18 1.01 8.45
C LEU A 73 7.67 1.10 7.00
N ALA A 74 6.89 1.72 6.11
CA ALA A 74 7.25 1.92 4.72
C ALA A 74 8.47 2.85 4.57
N THR A 75 8.65 3.80 5.48
CA THR A 75 9.84 4.66 5.54
C THR A 75 11.08 3.87 5.97
N GLU A 76 10.97 3.04 7.01
CA GLU A 76 12.07 2.19 7.49
C GLU A 76 12.54 1.20 6.42
N ILE A 77 11.60 0.58 5.70
CA ILE A 77 11.91 -0.33 4.59
C ILE A 77 12.56 0.44 3.43
N GLY A 78 12.08 1.65 3.11
CA GLY A 78 12.70 2.51 2.09
C GLY A 78 14.16 2.87 2.43
N GLN A 79 14.42 3.23 3.68
CA GLN A 79 15.79 3.50 4.17
C GLN A 79 16.69 2.27 4.06
N LEU A 80 16.14 1.07 4.27
CA LEU A 80 16.87 -0.18 4.07
C LEU A 80 17.20 -0.40 2.58
N GLY A 81 16.28 -0.08 1.67
CA GLY A 81 16.56 -0.05 0.23
C GLY A 81 17.71 0.90 -0.13
N ASP A 82 17.76 2.09 0.49
CA ASP A 82 18.87 3.03 0.30
C ASP A 82 20.20 2.50 0.85
N ARG A 83 20.18 1.79 1.99
CA ARG A 83 21.37 1.10 2.51
C ARG A 83 21.88 0.05 1.52
N ILE A 84 20.98 -0.75 0.92
CA ILE A 84 21.33 -1.75 -0.10
C ILE A 84 21.98 -1.10 -1.33
N ARG A 85 21.42 0.02 -1.83
CA ARG A 85 21.97 0.76 -2.98
C ARG A 85 23.43 1.21 -2.78
N ASN A 86 23.78 1.57 -1.54
CA ASN A 86 25.08 2.14 -1.19
C ASN A 86 26.08 1.11 -0.63
N ALA A 87 25.66 -0.15 -0.46
CA ALA A 87 26.48 -1.21 0.11
C ALA A 87 27.41 -1.85 -0.93
N ASP A 88 28.57 -2.32 -0.48
CA ASP A 88 29.37 -3.27 -1.23
C ASP A 88 28.66 -4.63 -1.34
N GLU A 89 29.13 -5.48 -2.25
CA GLU A 89 28.56 -6.79 -2.54
C GLU A 89 28.35 -7.65 -1.27
N THR A 90 29.34 -7.64 -0.36
CA THR A 90 29.30 -8.48 0.86
C THR A 90 28.21 -8.01 1.82
N HIS A 91 28.09 -6.71 2.04
CA HIS A 91 27.08 -6.13 2.92
C HIS A 91 25.69 -6.19 2.29
N ARG A 92 25.60 -6.12 0.95
CA ARG A 92 24.34 -6.11 0.24
C ARG A 92 23.53 -7.39 0.44
N VAL A 93 24.17 -8.56 0.43
CA VAL A 93 23.50 -9.84 0.69
C VAL A 93 22.88 -9.87 2.08
N ALA A 94 23.60 -9.41 3.11
CA ALA A 94 23.09 -9.35 4.47
C ALA A 94 21.90 -8.39 4.60
N LEU A 95 21.98 -7.21 3.97
CA LEU A 95 20.88 -6.25 3.91
C LEU A 95 19.68 -6.78 3.09
N GLY A 96 19.94 -7.60 2.07
CA GLY A 96 18.93 -8.32 1.29
C GLY A 96 18.07 -9.25 2.15
N ILE A 97 18.69 -9.97 3.08
CA ILE A 97 17.98 -10.80 4.08
C ILE A 97 17.17 -9.90 5.02
N GLU A 98 17.76 -8.78 5.49
CA GLU A 98 17.07 -7.83 6.37
C GLU A 98 15.82 -7.26 5.68
N VAL A 99 15.90 -6.86 4.40
CA VAL A 99 14.75 -6.27 3.69
C VAL A 99 13.68 -7.33 3.39
N HIS A 100 14.09 -8.56 3.13
CA HIS A 100 13.16 -9.68 3.01
C HIS A 100 12.34 -9.87 4.30
N GLU A 101 13.00 -9.92 5.46
CA GLU A 101 12.31 -10.10 6.74
C GLU A 101 11.39 -8.92 7.07
N ARG A 102 11.89 -7.69 6.91
CA ARG A 102 11.11 -6.47 7.20
C ARG A 102 9.91 -6.32 6.28
N PHE A 103 10.09 -6.55 4.98
CA PHE A 103 8.99 -6.45 4.03
C PHE A 103 7.93 -7.54 4.26
N ASN A 104 8.32 -8.78 4.56
CA ASN A 104 7.34 -9.85 4.87
C ASN A 104 6.59 -9.59 6.19
N SER A 105 7.26 -9.02 7.19
CA SER A 105 6.56 -8.56 8.41
C SER A 105 5.54 -7.49 8.08
N TYR A 106 5.91 -6.50 7.26
CA TYR A 106 5.01 -5.45 6.80
C TYR A 106 3.83 -6.00 5.98
N VAL A 107 4.04 -7.01 5.14
CA VAL A 107 2.95 -7.70 4.42
C VAL A 107 1.88 -8.23 5.39
N GLY A 108 2.30 -8.82 6.51
CA GLY A 108 1.36 -9.32 7.52
C GLY A 108 0.52 -8.21 8.17
N ILE A 109 1.15 -7.09 8.51
CA ILE A 109 0.51 -5.91 9.11
C ILE A 109 -0.47 -5.29 8.12
N TYR A 110 -0.02 -5.01 6.89
CA TYR A 110 -0.83 -4.37 5.86
C TYR A 110 -2.04 -5.22 5.43
N LEU A 111 -1.91 -6.55 5.42
CA LEU A 111 -3.06 -7.44 5.17
C LEU A 111 -4.10 -7.35 6.29
N GLY A 112 -3.68 -7.15 7.54
CA GLY A 112 -4.57 -6.92 8.67
C GLY A 112 -5.32 -5.59 8.53
N HIS A 113 -4.62 -4.53 8.14
CA HIS A 113 -5.23 -3.24 7.85
C HIS A 113 -6.28 -3.34 6.72
N LEU A 114 -5.91 -3.88 5.55
CA LEU A 114 -6.85 -4.08 4.43
C LEU A 114 -8.08 -4.91 4.82
N TYR A 115 -7.91 -5.92 5.68
CA TYR A 115 -9.03 -6.72 6.16
C TYR A 115 -10.02 -5.86 6.95
N ARG A 116 -9.53 -5.03 7.87
CA ARG A 116 -10.38 -4.14 8.68
C ARG A 116 -11.12 -3.16 7.79
N GLU A 117 -10.46 -2.51 6.84
CA GLU A 117 -11.13 -1.60 5.91
C GLU A 117 -12.26 -2.29 5.13
N GLU A 118 -11.99 -3.50 4.62
CA GLU A 118 -12.94 -4.28 3.82
C GLU A 118 -14.12 -4.83 4.65
N THR A 119 -13.94 -5.09 5.94
CA THR A 119 -15.01 -5.66 6.79
C THR A 119 -15.70 -4.64 7.69
N GLU A 120 -15.04 -3.55 8.02
CA GLU A 120 -15.54 -2.51 8.94
C GLU A 120 -15.95 -1.26 8.14
N LEU A 121 -15.00 -0.62 7.44
CA LEU A 121 -15.28 0.66 6.75
C LEU A 121 -16.17 0.48 5.52
N GLN A 122 -15.97 -0.57 4.74
CA GLN A 122 -16.72 -0.80 3.50
C GLN A 122 -18.22 -0.93 3.75
N GLN A 123 -18.62 -1.60 4.85
CA GLN A 123 -20.03 -1.73 5.22
C GLN A 123 -20.61 -0.38 5.63
N VAL A 124 -19.87 0.43 6.41
CA VAL A 124 -20.34 1.76 6.79
C VAL A 124 -20.47 2.67 5.57
N LEU A 125 -19.56 2.58 4.60
CA LEU A 125 -19.67 3.28 3.32
C LEU A 125 -20.98 2.93 2.61
N TRP A 126 -21.31 1.64 2.48
CA TRP A 126 -22.57 1.21 1.85
C TRP A 126 -23.82 1.63 2.62
N ASP A 127 -23.79 1.54 3.94
CA ASP A 127 -24.94 1.87 4.78
C ASP A 127 -25.23 3.38 4.80
N ASN A 128 -24.19 4.20 4.59
CA ASN A 128 -24.29 5.65 4.77
C ASN A 128 -24.24 6.44 3.47
N PHE A 129 -23.79 5.89 2.35
CA PHE A 129 -23.62 6.64 1.09
C PHE A 129 -24.40 6.00 -0.06
N THR A 130 -24.88 6.86 -0.97
CA THR A 130 -25.48 6.42 -2.23
C THR A 130 -24.41 5.96 -3.22
N ASP A 131 -24.79 5.13 -4.19
CA ASP A 131 -23.90 4.71 -5.28
C ASP A 131 -23.30 5.91 -6.03
N GLU A 132 -24.09 6.97 -6.26
CA GLU A 132 -23.62 8.19 -6.91
C GLU A 132 -22.52 8.90 -6.11
N GLU A 133 -22.65 8.94 -4.79
CA GLU A 133 -21.65 9.53 -3.89
C GLU A 133 -20.37 8.68 -3.85
N LEU A 134 -20.51 7.36 -3.76
CA LEU A 134 -19.37 6.43 -3.77
C LEU A 134 -18.61 6.50 -5.11
N ILE A 135 -19.32 6.53 -6.23
CA ILE A 135 -18.73 6.71 -7.57
C ILE A 135 -18.06 8.08 -7.71
N ALA A 136 -18.66 9.14 -7.14
CA ALA A 136 -18.05 10.48 -7.19
C ALA A 136 -16.73 10.51 -6.41
N MET A 137 -16.68 9.86 -5.25
CA MET A 137 -15.47 9.72 -4.43
C MET A 137 -14.40 8.89 -5.15
N ASP A 138 -14.76 7.73 -5.69
CA ASP A 138 -13.86 6.88 -6.49
C ASP A 138 -13.24 7.67 -7.66
N ARG A 139 -14.05 8.46 -8.38
CA ARG A 139 -13.60 9.34 -9.46
C ARG A 139 -12.71 10.48 -9.00
N ALA A 140 -12.94 11.03 -7.81
CA ALA A 140 -12.07 12.07 -7.24
C ALA A 140 -10.66 11.49 -7.03
N ILE A 141 -10.57 10.33 -6.38
CA ILE A 141 -9.32 9.61 -6.16
C ILE A 141 -8.66 9.24 -7.50
N ALA A 142 -9.42 8.68 -8.45
CA ALA A 142 -8.87 8.24 -9.74
C ALA A 142 -8.24 9.38 -10.56
N ARG A 143 -8.67 10.63 -10.36
CA ARG A 143 -8.07 11.82 -11.02
C ARG A 143 -6.72 12.23 -10.44
N GLU A 144 -6.43 11.83 -9.21
CA GLU A 144 -5.16 12.13 -8.54
C GLU A 144 -4.08 11.07 -8.82
N ILE A 145 -4.49 9.90 -9.34
CA ILE A 145 -3.56 8.82 -9.68
C ILE A 145 -2.89 9.11 -11.04
N PRO A 146 -1.55 9.18 -11.10
CA PRO A 146 -0.83 9.34 -12.37
C PRO A 146 -1.13 8.21 -13.36
N LEU A 147 -1.17 8.52 -14.65
CA LEU A 147 -1.51 7.55 -15.71
C LEU A 147 -0.60 6.31 -15.68
N GLU A 148 0.68 6.49 -15.43
CA GLU A 148 1.67 5.43 -15.32
C GLU A 148 1.45 4.49 -14.13
N ARG A 149 0.68 4.93 -13.12
CA ARG A 149 0.29 4.15 -11.94
C ARG A 149 -1.13 3.59 -12.03
N MET A 150 -1.90 3.93 -13.05
CA MET A 150 -3.29 3.49 -13.18
C MET A 150 -3.43 1.96 -13.20
N GLY A 151 -2.46 1.24 -13.77
CA GLY A 151 -2.44 -0.23 -13.82
C GLY A 151 -2.19 -0.92 -12.48
N ASP A 152 -1.74 -0.19 -11.46
CA ASP A 152 -1.49 -0.70 -10.11
C ASP A 152 -2.79 -0.74 -9.27
N ARG A 153 -3.79 0.05 -9.68
CA ARG A 153 -5.15 0.04 -9.13
C ARG A 153 -5.95 -1.11 -9.76
N LEU A 154 -6.72 -1.84 -8.96
CA LEU A 154 -7.71 -2.76 -9.52
C LEU A 154 -8.78 -1.94 -10.25
N ASN A 155 -9.09 -2.31 -11.49
CA ASN A 155 -10.24 -1.75 -12.19
C ASN A 155 -11.51 -2.33 -11.54
N ARG A 156 -11.98 -1.70 -10.46
CA ARG A 156 -13.24 -2.07 -9.80
C ARG A 156 -14.36 -1.42 -10.59
N ASP A 157 -15.03 -2.19 -11.44
CA ASP A 157 -16.31 -1.75 -11.98
C ASP A 157 -17.30 -1.77 -10.80
N VAL A 158 -17.67 -0.60 -10.29
CA VAL A 158 -18.44 -0.42 -9.03
C VAL A 158 -19.76 -1.21 -9.03
N ARG A 159 -20.26 -1.58 -10.22
CA ARG A 159 -21.45 -2.41 -10.41
C ARG A 159 -21.29 -3.88 -9.99
N GLU A 160 -20.08 -4.41 -9.84
CA GLU A 160 -19.84 -5.81 -9.50
C GLU A 160 -19.71 -6.07 -7.98
N LEU A 161 -19.85 -5.03 -7.14
CA LEU A 161 -19.62 -5.11 -5.70
C LEU A 161 -20.90 -5.19 -4.85
N GLN A 162 -22.07 -5.41 -5.46
CA GLN A 162 -23.25 -5.81 -4.70
C GLN A 162 -23.22 -7.34 -4.47
N PRO A 163 -23.49 -7.82 -3.24
CA PRO A 163 -23.67 -9.25 -2.98
C PRO A 163 -24.90 -9.84 -3.68
#